data_AF-A8PIQ6-F1
#
_entry.id   AF-A8PIQ6-F1
#
_cell.length_a   1.000
_cell.length_b   1.000
_cell.length_c   1.000
_cell.angle_alpha   90.00
_cell.angle_beta   90.00
_cell.angle_gamma   90.00
#
_symmetry.space_group_name_H-M   'P 1'
#
loop_
_entity.id
_entity.type
_entity.pdbx_description
1 polymer ?
#
loop_
_entity_poly.entity_id
_entity_poly.type
_entity_poly.pdbx_seq_one_letter_code
_entity_poly.pdbx_strand_id
1 'polypeptide(L)'
;MGARIEVLLSPKTVQREFRSLYSGNRPPKSLPWDTPDKLPTYAANAGATLFGRQYLSVVFDEAQGARNTGQKHSSALQIFEHAHVRLVLTATPLQTSTKDISAMGRMVGIPYFFERASYEEERADSNALRRAKLDRSEDFDEGDEDDPVRNLQITISARLQAKFQGLLIKRAADSVDFEGNPLISLPPLRVIHGLVKLTEREQELIEQVTEHGLESASIANSRNITCSSFYLAHRQTVTFAREDPNEPIPEFKTLESWEQRKSTKIDTVVKIVQHLISRDDASIPEFRDGQVVYPDSPSTSTFTRDRKPPKVWGTSALTLPKIFHLHGIKVLSIDGATPIDQRSATVAKFNTDPDYRVLIFSKVGSTGLNLTRANIILFLDQPMAEMLKLFKSRSHIRSLTLESTCSVP
;
A
#
# COMPACT_ATOMS: atom_id res chain seq x y z
N MET A 1 -23.05 -38.44 -4.80
CA MET A 1 -22.26 -37.34 -4.18
C MET A 1 -21.68 -36.50 -5.31
N GLY A 2 -22.17 -35.28 -5.51
CA GLY A 2 -21.55 -34.37 -6.48
C GLY A 2 -20.20 -33.89 -5.92
N ALA A 3 -19.15 -33.94 -6.73
CA ALA A 3 -17.84 -33.43 -6.32
C ALA A 3 -17.94 -31.93 -6.06
N ARG A 4 -17.52 -31.50 -4.87
CA ARG A 4 -17.36 -30.08 -4.54
C ARG A 4 -16.10 -29.60 -5.24
N ILE A 5 -16.26 -28.79 -6.29
CA ILE A 5 -15.14 -28.22 -7.02
C ILE A 5 -14.84 -26.84 -6.43
N GLU A 6 -13.66 -26.70 -5.83
CA GLU A 6 -13.14 -25.42 -5.37
C GLU A 6 -12.21 -24.84 -6.44
N VAL A 7 -12.48 -23.62 -6.87
CA VAL A 7 -11.74 -22.95 -7.95
C VAL A 7 -11.07 -21.71 -7.38
N LEU A 8 -9.75 -21.76 -7.22
CA LEU A 8 -8.95 -20.68 -6.67
C LEU A 8 -8.26 -19.90 -7.80
N LEU A 9 -8.57 -18.62 -7.93
CA LEU A 9 -8.16 -17.82 -9.09
C LEU A 9 -7.67 -16.45 -8.69
N SER A 10 -6.73 -15.93 -9.47
CA SER A 10 -6.30 -14.54 -9.32
C SER A 10 -7.38 -13.58 -9.85
N PRO A 11 -7.54 -12.38 -9.24
CA PRO A 11 -8.40 -11.33 -9.80
C PRO A 11 -8.03 -10.91 -11.23
N LYS A 12 -6.79 -11.16 -11.67
CA LYS A 12 -6.36 -10.92 -13.06
C LYS A 12 -6.98 -11.93 -14.02
N THR A 13 -7.12 -13.19 -13.61
CA THR A 13 -7.76 -14.24 -14.41
C THR A 13 -9.24 -13.93 -14.64
N VAL A 14 -9.96 -13.55 -13.57
CA VAL A 14 -11.38 -13.14 -13.64
C VAL A 14 -11.56 -11.99 -14.63
N GLN A 15 -10.71 -10.96 -14.54
CA GLN A 15 -10.75 -9.82 -15.47
C GLN A 15 -10.41 -10.20 -16.92
N ARG A 16 -9.43 -11.08 -17.12
CA ARG A 16 -9.04 -11.52 -18.46
C ARG A 16 -10.20 -12.23 -19.15
N GLU A 17 -10.86 -13.15 -18.46
CA GLU A 17 -12.02 -13.86 -19.00
C GLU A 17 -13.22 -12.93 -19.18
N PHE A 18 -13.43 -11.98 -18.26
CA PHE A 18 -14.45 -10.96 -18.42
C PHE A 18 -14.24 -10.15 -19.71
N ARG A 19 -13.00 -9.69 -19.97
CA ARG A 19 -12.66 -8.96 -21.20
C ARG A 19 -12.80 -9.79 -22.47
N SER A 20 -12.76 -11.11 -22.38
CA SER A 20 -13.00 -11.99 -23.53
C SER A 20 -14.49 -12.10 -23.91
N LEU A 21 -15.38 -11.62 -23.03
CA LEU A 21 -16.83 -11.71 -23.16
C LEU A 21 -17.52 -10.35 -23.26
N TYR A 22 -16.97 -9.32 -22.62
CA TYR A 22 -17.61 -8.02 -22.45
C TYR A 22 -16.74 -6.89 -23.00
N SER A 23 -17.38 -5.85 -23.51
CA SER A 23 -16.75 -4.67 -24.09
C SER A 23 -15.93 -3.89 -23.04
N GLY A 24 -14.80 -3.36 -23.51
CA GLY A 24 -13.96 -2.39 -22.80
C GLY A 24 -14.67 -1.06 -22.55
N ASN A 25 -15.52 -0.66 -23.51
CA ASN A 25 -16.11 0.67 -23.59
C ASN A 25 -17.42 0.72 -22.82
N ARG A 26 -17.53 1.71 -21.94
CA ARG A 26 -18.77 2.01 -21.22
C ARG A 26 -19.40 3.27 -21.80
N PRO A 27 -20.70 3.27 -22.12
CA PRO A 27 -21.40 4.47 -22.56
C PRO A 27 -21.28 5.62 -21.53
N PRO A 28 -21.25 6.89 -21.95
CA PRO A 28 -21.08 8.03 -21.04
C PRO A 28 -22.16 8.14 -19.95
N LYS A 29 -23.36 7.59 -20.19
CA LYS A 29 -24.49 7.59 -19.26
C LYS A 29 -24.63 6.29 -18.45
N SER A 30 -23.67 5.37 -18.58
CA SER A 30 -23.71 4.11 -17.85
C SER A 30 -23.58 4.32 -16.35
N LEU A 31 -24.37 3.56 -15.61
CA LEU A 31 -24.33 3.50 -14.16
C LEU A 31 -23.20 2.55 -13.73
N PRO A 32 -22.68 2.71 -12.49
CA PRO A 32 -21.64 1.86 -11.95
C PRO A 32 -21.91 0.35 -12.06
N TRP A 33 -23.18 -0.05 -11.92
CA TRP A 33 -23.65 -1.43 -11.95
C TRP A 33 -24.15 -1.91 -13.32
N ASP A 34 -24.17 -1.06 -14.34
CA ASP A 34 -24.60 -1.49 -15.68
C ASP A 34 -23.66 -2.56 -16.22
N THR A 35 -24.22 -3.67 -16.69
CA THR A 35 -23.42 -4.71 -17.33
C THR A 35 -22.90 -4.17 -18.66
N PRO A 36 -21.57 -4.20 -18.93
CA PRO A 36 -21.04 -3.78 -20.22
C PRO A 36 -21.60 -4.63 -21.37
N ASP A 37 -21.57 -4.09 -22.58
CA ASP A 37 -22.09 -4.80 -23.75
C ASP A 37 -21.34 -6.11 -23.99
N LYS A 38 -22.07 -7.16 -24.35
CA LYS A 38 -21.49 -8.46 -24.72
C LYS A 38 -20.78 -8.35 -26.07
N LEU A 39 -19.62 -8.98 -26.18
CA LEU A 39 -18.92 -9.12 -27.46
C LEU A 39 -19.69 -10.07 -28.39
N PRO A 40 -19.56 -9.95 -29.72
CA PRO A 40 -20.22 -10.86 -30.67
C PRO A 40 -19.89 -12.34 -30.44
N THR A 41 -18.70 -12.62 -29.88
CA THR A 41 -18.21 -13.96 -29.57
C THR A 41 -18.72 -14.52 -28.23
N TYR A 42 -19.56 -13.78 -27.50
CA TYR A 42 -20.02 -14.15 -26.16
C TYR A 42 -20.64 -15.55 -26.12
N ALA A 43 -21.59 -15.84 -27.02
CA ALA A 43 -22.33 -17.11 -27.01
C ALA A 43 -21.41 -18.32 -27.23
N ALA A 44 -20.39 -18.17 -28.07
CA ALA A 44 -19.42 -19.24 -28.34
C ALA A 44 -18.43 -19.46 -27.17
N ASN A 45 -18.09 -18.39 -26.45
CA ASN A 45 -17.01 -18.43 -25.46
C ASN A 45 -17.50 -18.57 -24.01
N ALA A 46 -18.71 -18.12 -23.68
CA ALA A 46 -19.17 -18.01 -22.30
C ALA A 46 -19.06 -19.33 -21.53
N GLY A 47 -19.48 -20.46 -22.12
CA GLY A 47 -19.42 -21.79 -21.50
C GLY A 47 -18.00 -22.27 -21.14
N ALA A 48 -16.98 -21.76 -21.83
CA ALA A 48 -15.58 -22.08 -21.56
C ALA A 48 -14.95 -21.17 -20.48
N THR A 49 -15.67 -20.15 -20.01
CA THR A 49 -15.20 -19.20 -19.01
C THR A 49 -15.88 -19.39 -17.66
N LEU A 50 -15.41 -18.66 -16.66
CA LEU A 50 -16.04 -18.57 -15.34
C LEU A 50 -17.47 -18.02 -15.39
N PHE A 51 -17.81 -17.21 -16.39
CA PHE A 51 -19.11 -16.53 -16.50
C PHE A 51 -20.18 -17.39 -17.20
N GLY A 52 -19.82 -18.56 -17.74
CA GLY A 52 -20.77 -19.55 -18.24
C GLY A 52 -21.22 -20.57 -17.19
N ARG A 53 -20.76 -20.43 -15.95
CA ARG A 53 -21.00 -21.38 -14.86
C ARG A 53 -21.82 -20.74 -13.76
N GLN A 54 -22.48 -21.57 -12.94
CA GLN A 54 -23.17 -21.16 -11.73
C GLN A 54 -22.41 -21.66 -10.51
N TYR A 55 -22.35 -20.84 -9.47
CA TYR A 55 -21.62 -21.11 -8.24
C TYR A 55 -22.57 -21.09 -7.05
N LEU A 56 -22.32 -21.98 -6.09
CA LEU A 56 -22.96 -21.88 -4.79
C LEU A 56 -22.46 -20.63 -4.04
N SER A 57 -21.15 -20.43 -4.02
CA SER A 57 -20.53 -19.30 -3.32
C SER A 57 -19.35 -18.73 -4.10
N VAL A 58 -19.22 -17.41 -4.10
CA VAL A 58 -18.04 -16.70 -4.59
C VAL A 58 -17.47 -15.85 -3.45
N VAL A 59 -16.17 -16.03 -3.19
CA VAL A 59 -15.41 -15.24 -2.23
C VAL A 59 -14.45 -14.35 -2.99
N PHE A 60 -14.54 -13.03 -2.77
CA PHE A 60 -13.68 -12.05 -3.42
C PHE A 60 -12.75 -11.43 -2.37
N ASP A 61 -11.50 -11.86 -2.37
CA ASP A 61 -10.46 -11.34 -1.47
C ASP A 61 -9.78 -10.08 -2.05
N GLU A 62 -9.25 -9.25 -1.15
CA GLU A 62 -8.65 -7.95 -1.44
C GLU A 62 -9.58 -7.04 -2.28
N ALA A 63 -10.86 -6.98 -1.89
CA ALA A 63 -11.94 -6.31 -2.61
C ALA A 63 -11.69 -4.81 -2.85
N GLN A 64 -10.87 -4.16 -2.02
CA GLN A 64 -10.42 -2.77 -2.24
C GLN A 64 -9.74 -2.59 -3.60
N GLY A 65 -9.16 -3.65 -4.16
CA GLY A 65 -8.61 -3.64 -5.50
C GLY A 65 -9.65 -3.42 -6.59
N ALA A 66 -10.94 -3.62 -6.33
CA ALA A 66 -12.06 -3.49 -7.26
C ALA A 66 -13.02 -2.33 -6.92
N ARG A 67 -12.56 -1.32 -6.18
CA ARG A 67 -13.35 -0.15 -5.77
C ARG A 67 -13.71 0.82 -6.92
N ASN A 68 -12.85 0.92 -7.93
CA ASN A 68 -13.06 1.87 -9.03
C ASN A 68 -14.04 1.30 -10.06
N THR A 69 -14.98 2.13 -10.50
CA THR A 69 -15.99 1.81 -11.51
C THR A 69 -15.35 1.60 -12.89
N GLY A 70 -14.90 0.37 -13.14
CA GLY A 70 -14.30 -0.04 -14.39
C GLY A 70 -14.31 -1.56 -14.53
N GLN A 71 -13.54 -2.07 -15.49
CA GLN A 71 -13.50 -3.49 -15.86
C GLN A 71 -13.35 -4.44 -14.66
N LYS A 72 -12.52 -4.10 -13.67
CA LYS A 72 -12.31 -4.95 -12.50
C LYS A 72 -13.56 -5.00 -11.60
N HIS A 73 -14.18 -3.86 -11.32
CA HIS A 73 -15.42 -3.80 -10.55
C HIS A 73 -16.56 -4.51 -11.30
N SER A 74 -16.73 -4.23 -12.58
CA SER A 74 -17.74 -4.88 -13.42
C SER A 74 -17.55 -6.40 -13.47
N SER A 75 -16.31 -6.89 -13.58
CA SER A 75 -16.04 -8.33 -13.53
C SER A 75 -16.41 -8.97 -12.19
N ALA A 76 -16.23 -8.24 -11.09
CA ALA A 76 -16.61 -8.69 -9.76
C ALA A 76 -18.14 -8.73 -9.60
N LEU A 77 -18.85 -7.67 -10.01
CA LEU A 77 -20.32 -7.66 -9.99
C LEU A 77 -20.89 -8.79 -10.86
N GLN A 78 -20.36 -8.97 -12.07
CA GLN A 78 -20.85 -10.00 -12.96
C GLN A 78 -20.64 -11.40 -12.39
N ILE A 79 -19.47 -11.72 -11.83
CA ILE A 79 -19.24 -13.06 -11.27
C ILE A 79 -20.15 -13.34 -10.06
N PHE A 80 -20.49 -12.30 -9.29
CA PHE A 80 -21.44 -12.41 -8.18
C PHE A 80 -22.89 -12.68 -8.64
N GLU A 81 -23.29 -12.22 -9.82
CA GLU A 81 -24.59 -12.59 -10.43
C GLU A 81 -24.69 -14.09 -10.76
N HIS A 82 -23.56 -14.77 -10.89
CA HIS A 82 -23.50 -16.22 -11.07
C HIS A 82 -23.37 -16.99 -9.74
N ALA A 83 -23.51 -16.34 -8.59
CA ALA A 83 -23.31 -16.92 -7.28
C ALA A 83 -24.54 -16.78 -6.37
N HIS A 84 -24.90 -17.84 -5.66
CA HIS A 84 -25.98 -17.79 -4.65
C HIS A 84 -25.54 -17.10 -3.36
N VAL A 85 -24.27 -17.27 -2.97
CA VAL A 85 -23.66 -16.66 -1.79
C VAL A 85 -22.47 -15.80 -2.21
N ARG A 86 -22.45 -14.55 -1.74
CA ARG A 86 -21.40 -13.57 -2.04
C ARG A 86 -20.66 -13.24 -0.76
N LEU A 87 -19.34 -13.42 -0.74
CA LEU A 87 -18.48 -13.03 0.37
C LEU A 87 -17.42 -12.05 -0.14
N VAL A 88 -17.36 -10.88 0.48
CA VAL A 88 -16.42 -9.81 0.13
C VAL A 88 -15.44 -9.65 1.29
N LEU A 89 -14.15 -9.86 1.03
CA LEU A 89 -13.10 -9.76 2.04
C LEU A 89 -12.18 -8.58 1.71
N THR A 90 -11.94 -7.72 2.70
CA THR A 90 -11.02 -6.59 2.58
C THR A 90 -10.55 -6.14 3.96
N ALA A 91 -9.25 -5.85 4.09
CA ALA A 91 -8.71 -5.22 5.27
C ALA A 91 -8.93 -3.69 5.29
N THR A 92 -9.17 -3.09 4.12
CA THR A 92 -9.27 -1.63 3.95
C THR A 92 -10.45 -1.29 3.03
N PRO A 93 -11.70 -1.36 3.52
CA PRO A 93 -12.90 -1.11 2.71
C PRO A 93 -13.03 0.35 2.23
N LEU A 94 -12.43 1.29 2.98
CA LEU A 94 -12.34 2.71 2.64
C LEU A 94 -10.86 3.07 2.47
N GLN A 95 -10.50 3.61 1.30
CA GLN A 95 -9.12 3.93 0.95
C GLN A 95 -8.97 5.43 0.65
N THR A 96 -9.48 5.90 -0.50
CA THR A 96 -9.23 7.27 -0.96
C THR A 96 -10.42 8.21 -0.83
N SER A 97 -11.64 7.66 -0.88
CA SER A 97 -12.85 8.49 -0.90
C SER A 97 -14.08 7.73 -0.42
N THR A 98 -15.10 8.46 0.00
CA THR A 98 -16.40 7.91 0.40
C THR A 98 -17.08 7.08 -0.70
N LYS A 99 -16.73 7.28 -1.98
CA LYS A 99 -17.20 6.46 -3.11
C LYS A 99 -16.78 4.99 -3.01
N ASP A 100 -15.66 4.72 -2.33
CA ASP A 100 -15.19 3.35 -2.12
C ASP A 100 -16.24 2.55 -1.34
N ILE A 101 -16.98 3.19 -0.42
CA ILE A 101 -18.07 2.57 0.34
C ILE A 101 -19.20 2.15 -0.61
N SER A 102 -19.60 3.02 -1.54
CA SER A 102 -20.63 2.67 -2.53
C SER A 102 -20.22 1.49 -3.40
N ALA A 103 -18.94 1.43 -3.80
CA ALA A 103 -18.42 0.29 -4.54
C ALA A 103 -18.45 -1.00 -3.72
N MET A 104 -18.02 -0.97 -2.46
CA MET A 104 -18.13 -2.13 -1.57
C MET A 104 -19.59 -2.55 -1.38
N GLY A 105 -20.52 -1.58 -1.25
CA GLY A 105 -21.95 -1.84 -1.10
C GLY A 105 -22.55 -2.60 -2.28
N ARG A 106 -22.13 -2.24 -3.50
CA ARG A 106 -22.50 -3.00 -4.72
C ARG A 106 -21.93 -4.40 -4.73
N MET A 107 -20.67 -4.58 -4.31
CA MET A 107 -20.05 -5.90 -4.25
C MET A 107 -20.72 -6.82 -3.22
N VAL A 108 -21.12 -6.27 -2.07
CA VAL A 108 -21.90 -6.99 -1.05
C VAL A 108 -23.31 -7.32 -1.56
N GLY A 109 -23.85 -6.53 -2.49
CA GLY A 109 -25.19 -6.72 -3.07
C GLY A 109 -26.29 -5.97 -2.32
N ILE A 110 -25.95 -4.86 -1.66
CA ILE A 110 -26.93 -4.04 -0.92
C ILE A 110 -27.79 -3.25 -1.93
N PRO A 111 -29.13 -3.44 -1.96
CA PRO A 111 -30.02 -2.86 -2.99
C PRO A 111 -29.89 -1.35 -3.16
N TYR A 112 -29.74 -0.62 -2.06
CA TYR A 112 -29.57 0.84 -2.05
C TYR A 112 -28.52 1.34 -3.05
N PHE A 113 -27.39 0.63 -3.18
CA PHE A 113 -26.28 1.07 -4.04
C PHE A 113 -26.46 0.75 -5.53
N PHE A 114 -27.59 0.14 -5.90
CA PHE A 114 -28.05 -0.08 -7.27
C PHE A 114 -29.20 0.86 -7.67
N GLU A 115 -29.58 1.78 -6.78
CA GLU A 115 -30.62 2.76 -7.05
C GLU A 115 -30.04 4.05 -7.61
N ARG A 116 -30.77 4.66 -8.55
CA ARG A 116 -30.37 5.92 -9.16
C ARG A 116 -30.24 7.06 -8.14
N ALA A 117 -31.10 7.07 -7.12
CA ALA A 117 -31.04 8.04 -6.03
C ALA A 117 -29.71 7.98 -5.27
N SER A 118 -29.21 6.78 -4.94
CA SER A 118 -27.91 6.61 -4.28
C SER A 118 -26.76 7.12 -5.14
N TYR A 119 -26.81 6.88 -6.46
CA TYR A 119 -25.79 7.39 -7.38
C TYR A 119 -25.80 8.92 -7.50
N GLU A 120 -26.99 9.53 -7.53
CA GLU A 120 -27.13 10.98 -7.58
C GLU A 120 -26.66 11.64 -6.27
N GLU A 121 -26.95 11.01 -5.12
CA GLU A 121 -26.46 11.42 -3.80
C GLU A 121 -24.92 11.33 -3.71
N GLU A 122 -24.30 10.24 -4.17
CA GLU A 122 -22.84 10.10 -4.23
C GLU A 122 -22.18 11.21 -5.07
N ARG A 123 -22.83 11.63 -6.17
CA ARG A 123 -22.35 12.75 -6.99
C ARG A 123 -22.52 14.09 -6.28
N ALA A 124 -23.63 14.29 -5.56
CA ALA A 124 -23.84 15.48 -4.76
C ALA A 124 -22.80 15.60 -3.64
N ASP A 125 -22.55 14.51 -2.91
CA ASP A 125 -21.50 14.39 -1.90
C ASP A 125 -20.12 14.76 -2.46
N SER A 126 -19.79 14.21 -3.62
CA SER A 126 -18.52 14.47 -4.30
C SER A 126 -18.36 15.93 -4.68
N ASN A 127 -19.44 16.56 -5.15
CA ASN A 127 -19.45 17.98 -5.49
C ASN A 127 -19.35 18.85 -4.25
N ALA A 128 -20.02 18.49 -3.15
CA ALA A 128 -19.94 19.18 -1.87
C ALA A 128 -18.52 19.09 -1.29
N LEU A 129 -17.90 17.90 -1.30
CA LEU A 129 -16.51 17.72 -0.89
C LEU A 129 -15.54 18.52 -1.75
N ARG A 130 -15.78 18.62 -3.07
CA ARG A 130 -14.95 19.43 -3.96
C ARG A 130 -15.06 20.93 -3.62
N ARG A 131 -16.27 21.42 -3.31
CA ARG A 131 -16.49 22.81 -2.88
C ARG A 131 -15.82 23.08 -1.54
N ALA A 132 -16.07 22.22 -0.54
CA ALA A 132 -15.44 22.33 0.77
C ALA A 132 -13.91 22.34 0.69
N LYS A 133 -13.30 21.59 -0.24
CA LYS A 133 -11.85 21.63 -0.48
C LYS A 133 -11.34 22.93 -1.10
N LEU A 134 -12.16 23.61 -1.91
CA LEU A 134 -11.82 24.92 -2.47
C LEU A 134 -11.97 26.03 -1.44
N ASP A 135 -12.94 25.88 -0.53
CA ASP A 135 -13.24 26.86 0.53
C ASP A 135 -12.42 26.60 1.82
N ARG A 136 -11.67 25.48 1.89
CA ARG A 136 -10.80 25.12 3.01
C ARG A 136 -9.60 26.07 3.02
N SER A 137 -9.43 26.84 4.10
CA SER A 137 -8.21 27.63 4.31
C SER A 137 -6.98 26.72 4.46
N GLU A 138 -5.80 27.28 4.19
CA GLU A 138 -4.53 26.53 4.34
C GLU A 138 -4.19 26.22 5.81
N ASP A 139 -4.85 26.90 6.75
CA ASP A 139 -4.56 26.84 8.21
C ASP A 139 -5.05 25.57 8.92
N PHE A 140 -5.72 24.65 8.23
CA PHE A 140 -6.23 23.43 8.86
C PHE A 140 -5.19 22.31 8.90
N ASP A 141 -4.68 22.02 10.10
CA ASP A 141 -3.80 20.90 10.37
C ASP A 141 -4.51 19.53 10.26
N GLU A 142 -3.72 18.47 10.05
CA GLU A 142 -4.23 17.10 9.96
C GLU A 142 -4.77 16.64 11.33
N GLY A 143 -6.10 16.63 11.47
CA GLY A 143 -6.76 16.19 12.71
C GLY A 143 -7.64 17.25 13.36
N ASP A 144 -7.69 18.47 12.80
CA ASP A 144 -8.58 19.53 13.27
C ASP A 144 -10.05 19.07 13.23
N GLU A 145 -10.75 19.23 14.35
CA GLU A 145 -12.16 18.87 14.50
C GLU A 145 -13.07 19.83 13.73
N ASP A 146 -12.62 21.05 13.47
CA ASP A 146 -13.38 22.07 12.76
C ASP A 146 -13.13 22.05 11.23
N ASP A 147 -12.30 21.13 10.72
CA ASP A 147 -12.06 21.01 9.28
C ASP A 147 -13.37 20.68 8.52
N PRO A 148 -13.86 21.59 7.66
CA PRO A 148 -15.14 21.44 6.98
C PRO A 148 -15.17 20.24 6.03
N VAL A 149 -14.01 19.88 5.44
CA VAL A 149 -13.89 18.69 4.59
C VAL A 149 -13.98 17.43 5.43
N ARG A 150 -13.31 17.38 6.58
CA ARG A 150 -13.35 16.24 7.50
C ARG A 150 -14.75 16.00 8.03
N ASN A 151 -15.42 17.04 8.50
CA ASN A 151 -16.79 16.95 9.04
C ASN A 151 -17.79 16.45 8.00
N LEU A 152 -17.67 16.92 6.76
CA LEU A 152 -18.48 16.43 5.66
C LEU A 152 -18.17 14.96 5.35
N GLN A 153 -16.90 14.55 5.33
CA GLN A 153 -16.50 13.15 5.14
C GLN A 153 -17.06 12.23 6.23
N ILE A 154 -17.03 12.65 7.50
CA ILE A 154 -17.59 11.90 8.63
C ILE A 154 -19.10 11.73 8.45
N THR A 155 -19.80 12.82 8.14
CA THR A 155 -21.26 12.81 7.93
C THR A 155 -21.67 11.86 6.80
N ILE A 156 -21.00 11.96 5.65
CA ILE A 156 -21.24 11.07 4.50
C ILE A 156 -20.92 9.62 4.88
N SER A 157 -19.78 9.38 5.52
CA SER A 157 -19.35 8.03 5.89
C SER A 157 -20.32 7.36 6.86
N ALA A 158 -20.82 8.08 7.87
CA ALA A 158 -21.80 7.58 8.83
C ALA A 158 -23.13 7.21 8.15
N ARG A 159 -23.62 8.08 7.25
CA ARG A 159 -24.84 7.83 6.47
C ARG A 159 -24.73 6.57 5.60
N LEU A 160 -23.59 6.39 4.92
CA LEU A 160 -23.34 5.21 4.09
C LEU A 160 -23.11 3.96 4.93
N GLN A 161 -22.39 4.06 6.06
CA GLN A 161 -22.13 2.96 6.99
C GLN A 161 -23.43 2.37 7.54
N ALA A 162 -24.43 3.20 7.82
CA ALA A 162 -25.74 2.75 8.28
C ALA A 162 -26.40 1.74 7.32
N LYS A 163 -26.07 1.78 6.02
CA LYS A 163 -26.58 0.83 5.02
C LYS A 163 -25.96 -0.58 5.12
N PHE A 164 -24.87 -0.74 5.87
CA PHE A 164 -24.16 -2.02 6.06
C PHE A 164 -24.52 -2.70 7.39
N GLN A 165 -25.47 -2.18 8.16
CA GLN A 165 -25.84 -2.74 9.46
C GLN A 165 -26.26 -4.21 9.33
N GLY A 166 -25.63 -5.09 10.12
CA GLY A 166 -25.87 -6.53 10.08
C GLY A 166 -25.20 -7.29 8.92
N LEU A 167 -24.48 -6.59 8.02
CA LEU A 167 -23.84 -7.18 6.84
C LEU A 167 -22.30 -7.11 6.88
N LEU A 168 -21.74 -6.43 7.89
CA LEU A 168 -20.29 -6.23 8.04
C LEU A 168 -19.82 -6.79 9.37
N ILE A 169 -18.77 -7.60 9.32
CA ILE A 169 -18.04 -8.07 10.49
C ILE A 169 -16.63 -7.49 10.41
N LYS A 170 -16.24 -6.73 11.44
CA LYS A 170 -14.88 -6.23 11.62
C LYS A 170 -14.39 -6.64 13.00
N ARG A 171 -13.17 -7.18 13.05
CA ARG A 171 -12.42 -7.38 14.29
C ARG A 171 -11.19 -6.48 14.24
N ALA A 172 -10.83 -5.93 15.38
CA ALA A 172 -9.64 -5.13 15.61
C ALA A 172 -8.77 -5.81 16.69
N ALA A 173 -7.56 -5.30 16.92
CA ALA A 173 -6.62 -5.90 17.86
C ALA A 173 -7.13 -5.90 19.32
N ASP A 174 -8.02 -4.98 19.64
CA ASP A 174 -8.71 -4.80 20.92
C ASP A 174 -10.08 -5.53 20.97
N SER A 175 -10.44 -6.29 19.95
CA SER A 175 -11.68 -7.07 19.96
C SER A 175 -11.61 -8.20 20.98
N VAL A 176 -12.71 -8.36 21.71
CA VAL A 176 -12.90 -9.41 22.71
C VAL A 176 -13.77 -10.56 22.17
N ASP A 177 -13.63 -11.73 22.76
CA ASP A 177 -14.54 -12.85 22.54
C ASP A 177 -15.86 -12.66 23.29
N PHE A 178 -16.72 -13.67 23.24
CA PHE A 178 -18.02 -13.65 23.90
C PHE A 178 -17.93 -13.70 25.44
N GLU A 179 -16.76 -14.03 25.99
CA GLU A 179 -16.48 -14.08 27.44
C GLU A 179 -15.82 -12.78 27.93
N GLY A 180 -15.56 -11.83 27.03
CA GLY A 180 -14.89 -10.56 27.34
C GLY A 180 -13.36 -10.66 27.36
N ASN A 181 -12.79 -11.80 26.97
CA ASN A 181 -11.34 -11.97 26.89
C ASN A 181 -10.81 -11.40 25.55
N PRO A 182 -9.64 -10.75 25.52
CA PRO A 182 -9.02 -10.30 24.27
C PRO A 182 -8.84 -11.46 23.29
N LEU A 183 -9.36 -11.33 22.07
CA LEU A 183 -9.21 -12.36 21.03
C LEU A 183 -7.75 -12.62 20.67
N ILE A 184 -6.91 -11.58 20.77
CA ILE A 184 -5.49 -11.64 20.48
C ILE A 184 -4.76 -10.74 21.48
N SER A 185 -3.72 -11.26 22.14
CA SER A 185 -2.83 -10.48 23.01
C SER A 185 -1.56 -10.13 22.25
N LEU A 186 -1.40 -8.86 21.88
CA LEU A 186 -0.30 -8.38 21.04
C LEU A 186 0.61 -7.42 21.79
N PRO A 187 1.94 -7.50 21.60
CA PRO A 187 2.85 -6.47 22.08
C PRO A 187 2.54 -5.11 21.47
N PRO A 188 2.80 -4.00 22.17
CA PRO A 188 2.55 -2.67 21.64
C PRO A 188 3.39 -2.37 20.40
N LEU A 189 2.74 -1.82 19.37
CA LEU A 189 3.39 -1.26 18.20
C LEU A 189 4.14 0.02 18.60
N ARG A 190 5.47 0.02 18.43
CA ARG A 190 6.30 1.23 18.56
C ARG A 190 6.56 1.81 17.17
N VAL A 191 6.11 3.04 16.94
CA VAL A 191 6.42 3.84 15.75
C VAL A 191 7.53 4.83 16.11
N ILE A 192 8.60 4.89 15.32
CA ILE A 192 9.70 5.85 15.53
C ILE A 192 9.92 6.60 14.22
N HIS A 193 9.85 7.93 14.29
CA HIS A 193 10.20 8.81 13.19
C HIS A 193 11.66 9.21 13.36
N GLY A 194 12.53 8.70 12.48
CA GLY A 194 13.96 8.94 12.52
C GLY A 194 14.35 10.06 11.59
N LEU A 195 14.62 11.24 12.16
CA LEU A 195 15.06 12.39 11.39
C LEU A 195 16.56 12.27 11.06
N VAL A 196 16.90 12.42 9.77
CA VAL A 196 18.28 12.41 9.29
C VAL A 196 18.62 13.70 8.55
N LYS A 197 19.78 14.28 8.86
CA LYS A 197 20.31 15.47 8.18
C LYS A 197 21.02 15.04 6.90
N LEU A 198 20.55 15.55 5.77
CA LEU A 198 21.14 15.29 4.46
C LEU A 198 22.47 16.03 4.29
N THR A 199 23.31 15.56 3.39
CA THR A 199 24.56 16.24 3.01
C THR A 199 24.28 17.53 2.25
N GLU A 200 25.22 18.49 2.26
CA GLU A 200 25.10 19.75 1.51
C GLU A 200 24.83 19.50 0.02
N ARG A 201 25.55 18.53 -0.59
CA ARG A 201 25.32 18.09 -1.98
C ARG A 201 23.87 17.66 -2.23
N GLU A 202 23.29 16.88 -1.32
CA GLU A 202 21.91 16.43 -1.47
C GLU A 202 20.93 17.59 -1.29
N GLN A 203 21.19 18.50 -0.36
CA GLN A 203 20.34 19.67 -0.12
C GLN A 203 20.29 20.59 -1.33
N GLU A 204 21.44 20.93 -1.92
CA GLU A 204 21.54 21.77 -3.13
C GLU A 204 20.75 21.16 -4.31
N LEU A 205 20.91 19.86 -4.56
CA LEU A 205 20.20 19.18 -5.65
C LEU A 205 18.68 19.10 -5.39
N ILE A 206 18.28 18.91 -4.13
CA ILE A 206 16.86 18.91 -3.75
C ILE A 206 16.26 20.30 -3.96
N GLU A 207 16.96 21.36 -3.58
CA GLU A 207 16.51 22.74 -3.76
C GLU A 207 16.31 23.06 -5.24
N GLN A 208 17.30 22.77 -6.10
CA GLN A 208 17.22 22.97 -7.55
C GLN A 208 16.03 22.24 -8.19
N VAL A 209 15.85 20.95 -7.86
CA VAL A 209 14.72 20.15 -8.38
C VAL A 209 13.39 20.70 -7.87
N THR A 210 13.37 21.22 -6.63
CA THR A 210 12.17 21.76 -6.01
C THR A 210 11.77 23.08 -6.68
N GLU A 211 12.71 24.01 -6.89
CA GLU A 211 12.48 25.28 -7.58
C GLU A 211 11.96 25.09 -9.00
N HIS A 212 12.68 24.31 -9.83
CA HIS A 212 12.26 24.02 -11.21
C HIS A 212 10.89 23.34 -11.26
N GLY A 213 10.63 22.48 -10.28
CA GLY A 213 9.37 21.78 -10.11
C GLY A 213 8.21 22.70 -9.71
N LEU A 214 8.43 23.67 -8.84
CA LEU A 214 7.46 24.69 -8.44
C LEU A 214 7.10 25.61 -9.60
N GLU A 215 8.10 26.06 -10.39
CA GLU A 215 7.86 26.83 -11.62
C GLU A 215 7.00 26.03 -12.61
N SER A 216 7.35 24.77 -12.84
CA SER A 216 6.61 23.87 -13.72
C SER A 216 5.18 23.63 -13.22
N ALA A 217 4.99 23.44 -11.91
CA ALA A 217 3.68 23.25 -11.30
C ALA A 217 2.82 24.52 -11.37
N SER A 218 3.41 25.70 -11.17
CA SER A 218 2.74 27.00 -11.33
C SER A 218 2.25 27.22 -12.77
N ILE A 219 3.11 26.93 -13.76
CA ILE A 219 2.74 26.98 -15.18
C ILE A 219 1.64 25.96 -15.49
N ALA A 220 1.72 24.74 -14.97
CA ALA A 220 0.71 23.71 -15.19
C ALA A 220 -0.64 24.10 -14.57
N ASN A 221 -0.65 24.64 -13.35
CA ASN A 221 -1.85 25.13 -12.68
C ASN A 221 -2.50 26.30 -13.44
N SER A 222 -1.70 27.26 -13.94
CA SER A 222 -2.23 28.36 -14.78
C SER A 222 -2.86 27.85 -16.09
N ARG A 223 -2.46 26.66 -16.55
CA ARG A 223 -2.99 26.00 -17.75
C ARG A 223 -4.03 24.90 -17.45
N ASN A 224 -4.44 24.71 -16.18
CA ASN A 224 -5.29 23.59 -15.74
C ASN A 224 -4.77 22.20 -16.15
N ILE A 225 -3.45 22.02 -16.24
CA ILE A 225 -2.78 20.75 -16.51
C ILE A 225 -2.33 20.14 -15.18
N THR A 226 -2.60 18.85 -14.97
CA THR A 226 -2.17 18.14 -13.76
C THR A 226 -0.67 17.80 -13.83
N CYS A 227 0.15 18.41 -12.97
CA CYS A 227 1.57 18.12 -12.86
C CYS A 227 1.84 17.12 -11.72
N SER A 228 2.06 15.84 -12.08
CA SER A 228 2.49 14.82 -11.11
C SER A 228 4.02 14.64 -11.05
N SER A 229 4.75 15.25 -11.99
CA SER A 229 6.20 15.09 -12.12
C SER A 229 6.96 15.74 -10.97
N PHE A 230 6.48 16.89 -10.45
CA PHE A 230 7.11 17.60 -9.34
C PHE A 230 7.32 16.72 -8.10
N TYR A 231 6.23 16.21 -7.52
CA TYR A 231 6.29 15.39 -6.31
C TYR A 231 7.10 14.11 -6.50
N LEU A 232 7.04 13.52 -7.69
CA LEU A 232 7.78 12.30 -7.98
C LEU A 232 9.28 12.57 -8.07
N ALA A 233 9.68 13.62 -8.78
CA ALA A 233 11.07 14.05 -8.90
C ALA A 233 11.66 14.39 -7.54
N HIS A 234 10.97 15.22 -6.75
CA HIS A 234 11.39 15.57 -5.39
C HIS A 234 11.60 14.33 -4.52
N ARG A 235 10.64 13.39 -4.48
CA ARG A 235 10.76 12.15 -3.71
C ARG A 235 11.91 11.26 -4.16
N GLN A 236 12.15 11.17 -5.46
CA GLN A 236 13.28 10.42 -6.00
C GLN A 236 14.61 11.05 -5.58
N THR A 237 14.75 12.36 -5.67
CA THR A 237 15.96 13.10 -5.27
C THR A 237 16.23 12.99 -3.78
N VAL A 238 15.19 13.04 -2.94
CA VAL A 238 15.30 12.81 -1.49
C VAL A 238 15.77 11.38 -1.16
N THR A 239 15.45 10.41 -2.01
CA THR A 239 15.92 9.02 -1.83
C THR A 239 17.34 8.84 -2.34
N PHE A 240 17.66 9.40 -3.50
CA PHE A 240 19.00 9.42 -4.08
C PHE A 240 19.15 10.66 -4.97
N ALA A 241 19.94 11.63 -4.52
CA ALA A 241 20.09 12.91 -5.20
C ALA A 241 20.84 12.79 -6.54
N ARG A 242 20.26 13.36 -7.59
CA ARG A 242 20.78 13.40 -8.97
C ARG A 242 20.50 14.79 -9.55
N GLU A 243 21.36 15.24 -10.45
CA GLU A 243 21.16 16.47 -11.23
C GLU A 243 19.92 16.35 -12.12
N ASP A 244 19.78 15.23 -12.85
CA ASP A 244 18.55 14.88 -13.56
C ASP A 244 17.84 13.69 -12.88
N PRO A 245 16.63 13.89 -12.33
CA PRO A 245 15.81 12.82 -11.77
C PRO A 245 15.46 11.69 -12.76
N ASN A 246 15.53 11.93 -14.07
CA ASN A 246 15.22 10.94 -15.10
C ASN A 246 16.39 9.99 -15.41
N GLU A 247 17.62 10.36 -15.09
CA GLU A 247 18.80 9.52 -15.33
C GLU A 247 18.83 8.31 -14.40
N PRO A 248 19.24 7.11 -14.84
CA PRO A 248 19.30 5.94 -13.96
C PRO A 248 20.26 6.16 -12.78
N ILE A 249 19.94 5.56 -11.61
CA ILE A 249 20.85 5.56 -10.47
C ILE A 249 22.15 4.85 -10.89
N PRO A 250 23.34 5.44 -10.64
CA PRO A 250 24.61 4.82 -10.97
C PRO A 250 24.79 3.44 -10.35
N GLU A 251 25.49 2.55 -11.04
CA GLU A 251 25.88 1.26 -10.47
C GLU A 251 27.17 1.39 -9.66
N PHE A 252 27.13 0.92 -8.41
CA PHE A 252 28.26 0.91 -7.51
C PHE A 252 28.85 -0.50 -7.42
N LYS A 253 30.15 -0.62 -7.72
CA LYS A 253 30.89 -1.91 -7.67
C LYS A 253 31.79 -2.03 -6.44
N THR A 254 32.17 -0.91 -5.83
CA THR A 254 33.05 -0.85 -4.66
C THR A 254 32.48 0.09 -3.60
N LEU A 255 32.84 -0.15 -2.33
CA LEU A 255 32.47 0.74 -1.22
C LEU A 255 33.04 2.16 -1.41
N GLU A 256 34.23 2.28 -2.00
CA GLU A 256 34.84 3.57 -2.32
C GLU A 256 33.98 4.38 -3.32
N SER A 257 33.52 3.72 -4.40
CA SER A 257 32.62 4.38 -5.37
C SER A 257 31.29 4.79 -4.74
N TRP A 258 30.79 4.01 -3.78
CA TRP A 258 29.58 4.35 -3.03
C TRP A 258 29.81 5.57 -2.14
N GLU A 259 30.90 5.61 -1.36
CA GLU A 259 31.17 6.68 -0.40
C GLU A 259 31.24 8.07 -1.06
N GLN A 260 31.76 8.16 -2.29
CA GLN A 260 31.84 9.41 -3.05
C GLN A 260 30.46 10.01 -3.38
N ARG A 261 29.45 9.17 -3.62
CA ARG A 261 28.12 9.58 -4.12
C ARG A 261 26.95 9.00 -3.32
N LYS A 262 27.19 8.57 -2.08
CA LYS A 262 26.16 7.88 -1.30
C LYS A 262 24.95 8.75 -1.02
N SER A 263 23.81 8.09 -0.85
CA SER A 263 22.60 8.69 -0.32
C SER A 263 22.59 8.55 1.20
N THR A 264 22.32 9.64 1.92
CA THR A 264 22.24 9.65 3.38
C THR A 264 21.18 8.66 3.88
N LYS A 265 20.01 8.62 3.24
CA LYS A 265 18.93 7.71 3.63
C LYS A 265 19.30 6.25 3.39
N ILE A 266 19.85 5.93 2.21
CA ILE A 266 20.24 4.55 1.87
C ILE A 266 21.35 4.06 2.79
N ASP A 267 22.39 4.89 2.99
CA ASP A 267 23.52 4.56 3.87
C ASP A 267 23.05 4.36 5.33
N THR A 268 22.16 5.22 5.80
CA THR A 268 21.55 5.10 7.13
C THR A 268 20.78 3.80 7.29
N VAL A 269 19.94 3.43 6.31
CA VAL A 269 19.21 2.16 6.34
C VAL A 269 20.17 0.97 6.39
N VAL A 270 21.23 0.97 5.58
CA VAL A 270 22.21 -0.12 5.55
C VAL A 270 22.91 -0.25 6.90
N LYS A 271 23.35 0.87 7.51
CA LYS A 271 24.00 0.89 8.83
C LYS A 271 23.06 0.45 9.97
N ILE A 272 21.81 0.92 9.94
CA ILE A 272 20.77 0.49 10.89
C ILE A 272 20.57 -1.02 10.78
N VAL A 273 20.40 -1.54 9.57
CA VAL A 273 20.24 -2.99 9.35
C VAL A 273 21.48 -3.74 9.81
N GLN A 274 22.70 -3.26 9.51
CA GLN A 274 23.95 -3.87 9.92
C GLN A 274 24.07 -4.00 11.45
N HIS A 275 23.78 -2.92 12.19
CA HIS A 275 23.70 -2.94 13.66
C HIS A 275 22.66 -3.94 14.14
N LEU A 276 21.48 -3.88 13.54
CA LEU A 276 20.35 -4.68 13.96
C LEU A 276 20.52 -6.18 13.65
N ILE A 277 21.23 -6.58 12.59
CA ILE A 277 21.49 -8.00 12.29
C ILE A 277 22.71 -8.55 13.02
N SER A 278 23.51 -7.69 13.67
CA SER A 278 24.68 -8.12 14.43
C SER A 278 24.29 -9.05 15.59
N ARG A 279 23.15 -8.77 16.24
CA ARG A 279 22.59 -9.56 17.35
C ARG A 279 21.07 -9.57 17.31
N ASP A 280 20.47 -10.64 17.82
CA ASP A 280 19.00 -10.80 17.86
C ASP A 280 18.33 -9.87 18.87
N ASP A 281 19.06 -9.51 19.92
CA ASP A 281 18.68 -8.58 20.99
C ASP A 281 19.18 -7.15 20.77
N ALA A 282 19.75 -6.83 19.59
CA ALA A 282 20.27 -5.50 19.29
C ALA A 282 19.20 -4.42 19.52
N SER A 283 19.54 -3.45 20.37
CA SER A 283 18.69 -2.30 20.69
C SER A 283 18.41 -1.46 19.44
N ILE A 284 17.21 -0.88 19.38
CA ILE A 284 16.81 -0.02 18.27
C ILE A 284 17.60 1.28 18.32
N PRO A 285 18.23 1.73 17.22
CA PRO A 285 18.92 3.01 17.19
C PRO A 285 18.01 4.19 17.52
N GLU A 286 18.57 5.21 18.16
CA GLU A 286 17.90 6.47 18.45
C GLU A 286 18.28 7.53 17.41
N PHE A 287 17.47 8.57 17.30
CA PHE A 287 17.71 9.69 16.41
C PHE A 287 17.81 10.96 17.25
N ARG A 288 18.95 11.65 17.18
CA ARG A 288 19.21 12.89 17.90
C ARG A 288 19.87 13.87 16.94
N ASP A 289 19.32 15.08 16.86
CA ASP A 289 19.87 16.18 16.05
C ASP A 289 20.18 15.81 14.58
N GLY A 290 19.32 15.00 13.97
CA GLY A 290 19.49 14.55 12.58
C GLY A 290 20.55 13.46 12.38
N GLN A 291 21.04 12.84 13.45
CA GLN A 291 22.01 11.73 13.41
C GLN A 291 21.48 10.48 14.11
N VAL A 292 22.00 9.33 13.67
CA VAL A 292 21.66 8.03 14.27
C VAL A 292 22.64 7.70 15.39
N VAL A 293 22.10 7.48 16.58
CA VAL A 293 22.84 7.06 17.76
C VAL A 293 22.63 5.56 17.97
N TYR A 294 23.72 4.81 17.91
CA TYR A 294 23.73 3.36 18.11
C TYR A 294 23.99 3.05 19.58
N PRO A 295 23.02 2.47 20.31
CA PRO A 295 23.23 2.05 21.69
C PRO A 295 24.23 0.90 21.78
N ASP A 296 24.89 0.80 22.94
CA ASP A 296 25.85 -0.27 23.23
C ASP A 296 25.22 -1.66 23.07
N SER A 297 26.07 -2.62 22.70
CA SER A 297 25.65 -4.01 22.54
C SER A 297 25.15 -4.58 23.87
N PRO A 298 24.02 -5.32 23.89
CA PRO A 298 23.53 -5.98 25.09
C PRO A 298 24.59 -6.91 25.69
N SER A 299 24.71 -6.93 27.02
CA SER A 299 25.66 -7.77 27.77
C SER A 299 25.25 -9.25 27.90
N THR A 300 24.12 -9.63 27.30
CA THR A 300 23.58 -10.99 27.30
C THR A 300 24.54 -11.97 26.63
N SER A 301 24.94 -13.03 27.34
CA SER A 301 25.95 -14.01 26.89
C SER A 301 25.41 -15.04 25.88
N THR A 302 24.11 -15.33 25.91
CA THR A 302 23.43 -16.21 24.95
C THR A 302 22.69 -15.39 23.90
N PHE A 303 23.21 -15.37 22.66
CA PHE A 303 22.45 -14.96 21.49
C PHE A 303 22.19 -16.20 20.62
N THR A 304 20.93 -16.63 20.55
CA THR A 304 20.50 -17.64 19.58
C THR A 304 20.24 -16.91 18.28
N ARG A 305 21.03 -17.10 17.23
CA ARG A 305 20.73 -16.60 15.85
C ARG A 305 19.41 -17.17 15.30
N ASP A 306 18.74 -18.03 16.07
CA ASP A 306 17.49 -18.71 15.79
C ASP A 306 16.24 -17.87 16.11
N ARG A 307 16.39 -16.79 16.90
CA ARG A 307 15.28 -15.89 17.26
C ARG A 307 15.16 -14.79 16.20
N LYS A 308 15.00 -15.15 14.92
CA LYS A 308 14.93 -14.22 13.79
C LYS A 308 14.10 -12.95 14.11
N PRO A 309 14.69 -11.74 14.01
CA PRO A 309 13.96 -10.58 13.53
C PRO A 309 14.35 -10.27 12.08
N PRO A 310 13.56 -10.72 11.11
CA PRO A 310 13.63 -10.20 9.77
C PRO A 310 13.24 -8.72 9.72
N LYS A 311 14.13 -7.90 9.12
CA LYS A 311 14.11 -6.43 9.20
C LYS A 311 14.19 -5.81 7.81
N VAL A 312 13.09 -5.38 7.19
CA VAL A 312 13.12 -4.51 6.00
C VAL A 312 11.76 -3.88 5.68
N TRP A 313 11.79 -2.60 5.26
CA TRP A 313 11.13 -2.13 4.02
C TRP A 313 11.81 -0.83 3.49
N GLY A 314 11.80 -0.62 2.18
CA GLY A 314 12.00 0.68 1.52
C GLY A 314 11.60 0.60 0.05
N THR A 315 10.69 1.46 -0.39
CA THR A 315 10.21 1.52 -1.78
C THR A 315 11.23 2.20 -2.69
N SER A 316 11.33 1.71 -3.94
CA SER A 316 12.09 2.26 -5.06
C SER A 316 13.62 2.35 -4.88
N ALA A 317 14.31 1.21 -4.88
CA ALA A 317 15.73 1.20 -5.19
C ALA A 317 16.13 -0.17 -5.74
N LEU A 318 16.09 -0.34 -7.07
CA LEU A 318 16.78 -1.44 -7.76
C LEU A 318 18.24 -1.56 -7.29
N THR A 319 18.81 -0.45 -6.81
CA THR A 319 20.16 -0.32 -6.26
C THR A 319 20.28 -0.83 -4.82
N LEU A 320 19.23 -0.80 -4.00
CA LEU A 320 19.33 -1.14 -2.56
C LEU A 320 19.85 -2.56 -2.31
N PRO A 321 19.38 -3.60 -3.03
CA PRO A 321 19.99 -4.92 -2.92
C PRO A 321 21.50 -4.90 -3.22
N LYS A 322 21.93 -4.19 -4.26
CA LYS A 322 23.35 -4.10 -4.63
C LYS A 322 24.18 -3.44 -3.53
N ILE A 323 23.69 -2.36 -2.93
CA ILE A 323 24.38 -1.70 -1.81
C ILE A 323 24.49 -2.64 -0.61
N PHE A 324 23.43 -3.37 -0.24
CA PHE A 324 23.55 -4.38 0.83
C PHE A 324 24.63 -5.44 0.56
N HIS A 325 24.75 -5.90 -0.70
CA HIS A 325 25.81 -6.84 -1.09
C HIS A 325 27.21 -6.23 -0.98
N LEU A 326 27.40 -4.94 -1.30
CA LEU A 326 28.68 -4.24 -1.09
C LEU A 326 29.10 -4.23 0.40
N HIS A 327 28.13 -4.20 1.31
CA HIS A 327 28.35 -4.29 2.75
C HIS A 327 28.39 -5.76 3.28
N GLY A 328 28.38 -6.75 2.39
CA GLY A 328 28.42 -8.18 2.76
C GLY A 328 27.11 -8.73 3.35
N ILE A 329 25.99 -8.03 3.18
CA ILE A 329 24.69 -8.41 3.74
C ILE A 329 23.87 -9.14 2.67
N LYS A 330 23.50 -10.40 2.96
CA LYS A 330 22.62 -11.21 2.09
C LYS A 330 21.18 -10.74 2.23
N VAL A 331 20.54 -10.43 1.11
CA VAL A 331 19.14 -9.96 1.08
C VAL A 331 18.32 -10.72 0.06
N LEU A 332 17.02 -10.86 0.34
CA LEU A 332 16.01 -11.31 -0.62
C LEU A 332 15.23 -10.09 -1.12
N SER A 333 14.69 -10.16 -2.34
CA SER A 333 13.88 -9.07 -2.92
C SER A 333 12.61 -9.62 -3.55
N ILE A 334 11.48 -8.92 -3.36
CA ILE A 334 10.19 -9.19 -4.01
C ILE A 334 9.63 -7.90 -4.59
N ASP A 335 9.34 -7.90 -5.88
CA ASP A 335 8.76 -6.75 -6.57
C ASP A 335 7.48 -7.09 -7.36
N GLY A 336 6.91 -6.05 -8.00
CA GLY A 336 5.70 -6.14 -8.82
C GLY A 336 5.81 -7.10 -9.99
N ALA A 337 7.03 -7.29 -10.51
CA ALA A 337 7.33 -8.14 -11.66
C ALA A 337 7.59 -9.60 -11.27
N THR A 338 7.97 -9.87 -10.02
CA THR A 338 8.27 -11.21 -9.52
C THR A 338 7.03 -12.11 -9.67
N PRO A 339 7.10 -13.26 -10.38
CA PRO A 339 6.01 -14.22 -10.51
C PRO A 339 5.52 -14.79 -9.17
N ILE A 340 4.24 -15.19 -9.08
CA ILE A 340 3.62 -15.69 -7.83
C ILE A 340 4.38 -16.89 -7.23
N ASP A 341 4.80 -17.86 -8.04
CA ASP A 341 5.51 -19.04 -7.56
C ASP A 341 6.88 -18.66 -6.97
N GLN A 342 7.58 -17.73 -7.62
CA GLN A 342 8.85 -17.19 -7.13
C GLN A 342 8.66 -16.38 -5.84
N ARG A 343 7.56 -15.63 -5.69
CA ARG A 343 7.24 -14.93 -4.43
C ARG A 343 7.10 -15.93 -3.29
N SER A 344 6.35 -17.00 -3.50
CA SER A 344 6.12 -18.04 -2.50
C SER A 344 7.43 -18.73 -2.10
N ALA A 345 8.28 -19.07 -3.07
CA ALA A 345 9.60 -19.63 -2.82
C ALA A 345 10.52 -18.67 -2.03
N THR A 346 10.53 -17.37 -2.37
CA THR A 346 11.33 -16.37 -1.66
C THR A 346 10.86 -16.18 -0.22
N VAL A 347 9.54 -16.16 0.03
CA VAL A 347 8.99 -16.10 1.39
C VAL A 347 9.31 -17.37 2.18
N ALA A 348 9.20 -18.54 1.56
CA ALA A 348 9.57 -19.80 2.20
C ALA A 348 11.06 -19.80 2.58
N LYS A 349 11.94 -19.34 1.67
CA LYS A 349 13.37 -19.19 1.91
C LYS A 349 13.65 -18.22 3.05
N PHE A 350 13.01 -17.06 3.07
CA PHE A 350 13.11 -16.08 4.16
C PHE A 350 12.70 -16.66 5.52
N ASN A 351 11.61 -17.43 5.54
CA ASN A 351 11.11 -18.06 6.75
C ASN A 351 12.01 -19.20 7.24
N THR A 352 12.63 -19.97 6.34
CA THR A 352 13.39 -21.18 6.70
C THR A 352 14.89 -20.95 6.86
N ASP A 353 15.51 -20.18 5.97
CA ASP A 353 16.97 -20.02 5.89
C ASP A 353 17.47 -18.96 6.90
N PRO A 354 18.40 -19.30 7.81
CA PRO A 354 18.95 -18.37 8.81
C PRO A 354 19.90 -17.31 8.21
N ASP A 355 20.46 -17.54 7.01
CA ASP A 355 21.38 -16.61 6.36
C ASP A 355 20.66 -15.39 5.76
N TYR A 356 19.37 -15.52 5.44
CA TYR A 356 18.57 -14.46 4.83
C TYR A 356 17.66 -13.78 5.84
N ARG A 357 18.22 -12.77 6.51
CA ARG A 357 17.55 -12.00 7.58
C ARG A 357 16.88 -10.70 7.10
N VAL A 358 16.98 -10.41 5.81
CA VAL A 358 16.63 -9.11 5.22
C VAL A 358 15.83 -9.37 3.95
N LEU A 359 14.57 -8.94 3.90
CA LEU A 359 13.66 -9.08 2.74
C LEU A 359 13.19 -7.72 2.21
N ILE A 360 13.75 -7.25 1.11
CA ILE A 360 13.30 -6.04 0.42
C ILE A 360 12.00 -6.35 -0.33
N PHE A 361 10.97 -5.52 -0.15
CA PHE A 361 9.75 -5.65 -0.92
C PHE A 361 9.17 -4.28 -1.30
N SER A 362 8.46 -4.25 -2.43
CA SER A 362 7.76 -3.04 -2.90
C SER A 362 6.27 -3.08 -2.56
N LYS A 363 5.42 -2.44 -3.37
CA LYS A 363 3.95 -2.45 -3.19
C LYS A 363 3.34 -3.86 -3.10
N VAL A 364 4.06 -4.90 -3.54
CA VAL A 364 3.63 -6.30 -3.44
C VAL A 364 3.50 -6.80 -2.00
N GLY A 365 4.20 -6.19 -1.04
CA GLY A 365 4.00 -6.45 0.40
C GLY A 365 2.57 -6.20 0.87
N SER A 366 1.83 -5.31 0.19
CA SER A 366 0.49 -4.92 0.58
C SER A 366 -0.61 -5.93 0.19
N THR A 367 -0.29 -6.99 -0.57
CA THR A 367 -1.28 -7.94 -1.11
C THR A 367 -1.00 -9.39 -0.67
N GLY A 368 -1.33 -9.73 0.58
CA GLY A 368 -1.39 -11.11 1.06
C GLY A 368 -0.08 -11.82 1.41
N LEU A 369 1.07 -11.12 1.54
CA LEU A 369 2.30 -11.75 2.03
C LEU A 369 2.21 -11.98 3.55
N ASN A 370 2.18 -13.24 3.96
CA ASN A 370 2.19 -13.63 5.38
C ASN A 370 3.63 -13.59 5.94
N LEU A 371 4.01 -12.44 6.51
CA LEU A 371 5.35 -12.19 7.07
C LEU A 371 5.37 -12.31 8.61
N THR A 372 4.78 -13.37 9.16
CA THR A 372 4.66 -13.58 10.62
C THR A 372 5.98 -13.64 11.38
N ARG A 373 7.11 -13.93 10.71
CA ARG A 373 8.43 -13.91 11.34
C ARG A 373 9.02 -12.52 11.51
N ALA A 374 8.59 -11.51 10.73
CA ALA A 374 9.15 -10.16 10.78
C ALA A 374 8.68 -9.41 12.04
N ASN A 375 9.59 -8.69 12.71
CA ASN A 375 9.28 -7.89 13.91
C ASN A 375 9.67 -6.40 13.78
N ILE A 376 10.37 -6.01 12.70
CA ILE A 376 10.81 -4.64 12.42
C ILE A 376 10.56 -4.32 10.94
N ILE A 377 9.85 -3.22 10.68
CA ILE A 377 9.70 -2.63 9.35
C ILE A 377 10.44 -1.30 9.37
N LEU A 378 11.29 -1.09 8.39
CA LEU A 378 11.94 0.18 8.11
C LEU A 378 11.18 0.84 6.95
N PHE A 379 11.11 2.16 6.86
CA PHE A 379 10.60 2.83 5.67
C PHE A 379 11.66 3.82 5.17
N LEU A 380 12.20 3.55 3.97
CA LEU A 380 13.17 4.44 3.30
C LEU A 380 12.53 5.75 2.83
N ASP A 381 11.26 5.68 2.43
CA ASP A 381 10.47 6.81 1.96
C ASP A 381 9.08 6.72 2.60
N GLN A 382 8.39 7.85 2.71
CA GLN A 382 7.07 7.93 3.32
C GLN A 382 6.09 6.99 2.60
N PRO A 383 5.60 5.94 3.28
CA PRO A 383 4.57 5.10 2.72
C PRO A 383 3.27 5.89 2.60
N MET A 384 2.45 5.55 1.61
CA MET A 384 1.07 6.02 1.60
C MET A 384 0.36 5.57 2.89
N ALA A 385 -0.46 6.45 3.49
CA ALA A 385 -1.13 6.21 4.77
C ALA A 385 -1.91 4.87 4.82
N GLU A 386 -2.53 4.48 3.70
CA GLU A 386 -3.22 3.19 3.55
C GLU A 386 -2.29 1.98 3.70
N MET A 387 -1.11 2.04 3.09
CA MET A 387 -0.12 0.99 3.24
C MET A 387 0.28 0.90 4.72
N LEU A 388 0.63 2.03 5.36
CA LEU A 388 1.02 2.01 6.76
C LEU A 388 -0.02 1.32 7.65
N LYS A 389 -1.33 1.59 7.48
CA LYS A 389 -2.42 0.92 8.21
C LYS A 389 -2.43 -0.60 7.97
N LEU A 390 -2.28 -1.01 6.71
CA LEU A 390 -2.29 -2.42 6.33
C LEU A 390 -1.07 -3.18 6.90
N PHE A 391 0.11 -2.56 6.93
CA PHE A 391 1.29 -3.17 7.56
C PHE A 391 1.20 -3.23 9.08
N LYS A 392 0.69 -2.17 9.71
CA LYS A 392 0.37 -2.18 11.15
C LYS A 392 -0.58 -3.32 11.53
N SER A 393 -1.53 -3.68 10.63
CA SER A 393 -2.50 -4.76 10.88
C SER A 393 -1.97 -6.18 10.64
N ARG A 394 -0.94 -6.34 9.79
CA ARG A 394 -0.48 -7.65 9.31
C ARG A 394 0.72 -8.19 10.05
N SER A 395 1.27 -7.40 10.95
CA SER A 395 2.58 -7.68 11.48
C SER A 395 2.73 -7.07 12.87
N HIS A 396 3.14 -7.90 13.83
CA HIS A 396 3.40 -7.52 15.22
C HIS A 396 4.75 -6.82 15.31
N ILE A 397 4.85 -5.71 14.58
CA ILE A 397 6.10 -5.14 14.14
C ILE A 397 6.31 -3.79 14.78
N ARG A 398 7.53 -3.51 15.24
CA ARG A 398 7.97 -2.13 15.52
C ARG A 398 8.29 -1.45 14.19
N SER A 399 7.71 -0.29 13.90
CA SER A 399 7.93 0.42 12.64
C SER A 399 8.85 1.63 12.83
N LEU A 400 9.90 1.74 12.02
CA LEU A 400 10.77 2.92 11.93
C LEU A 400 10.52 3.60 10.58
N THR A 401 10.17 4.88 10.58
CA THR A 401 10.07 5.68 9.35
C THR A 401 11.20 6.69 9.34
N LEU A 402 12.02 6.73 8.29
CA LEU A 402 13.06 7.75 8.15
C LEU A 402 12.48 8.99 7.46
N GLU A 403 12.55 10.12 8.14
CA GLU A 403 12.13 11.42 7.63
C GLU A 403 13.35 12.31 7.45
N SER A 404 13.32 13.19 6.46
CA SER A 404 14.38 14.16 6.20
C SER A 404 13.93 15.53 6.71
N THR A 405 14.78 16.21 7.47
CA THR A 405 14.55 17.61 7.81
C THR A 405 14.95 18.46 6.60
N CYS A 406 13.98 18.82 5.76
CA CYS A 406 14.07 20.00 4.91
C CYS A 406 13.14 21.03 5.54
N SER A 407 13.70 22.04 6.19
CA SER A 407 12.97 23.29 6.42
C SER A 407 12.84 23.97 5.06
N VAL A 408 11.77 23.66 4.34
CA VAL A 408 11.31 24.53 3.26
C VAL A 408 10.38 25.54 3.94
N PRO A 409 10.63 26.86 3.79
CA PRO A 409 9.74 27.89 4.32
C PRO A 409 8.34 27.83 3.70
#